data_AF-A1YG36-F1
#
_entry.id   AF-A1YG36-F1
#
_cell.length_a   1.000
_cell.length_b   1.000
_cell.length_c   1.000
_cell.angle_alpha   90.00
_cell.angle_beta   90.00
_cell.angle_gamma   90.00
#
_symmetry.space_group_name_H-M   'P 1'
#
loop_
_entity.id
_entity.type
_entity.pdbx_description
1 polymer ?
#
loop_
_entity_poly.entity_id
_entity_poly.type
_entity_poly.pdbx_seq_one_letter_code
_entity_poly.pdbx_strand_id
1 'polypeptide(L)'
;GKAKIQLQLVLHAGDTTNFHFSNESTAVKERDAVKDLLQQLLPKFKRKANKELEEKNRMLQEDPVLFQLYKDLVVSQVISAEEFWANRLNVNATDSSSTSNHKQDVGISAAFLADVRPQTDGCNGLRYNLTSDIIESIFRTYPA
;
A
#
# COMPACT_ATOMS: atom_id res chain seq x y z
N GLY A 1 30.88 -35.16 13.13
CA GLY A 1 30.98 -33.68 13.24
C GLY A 1 29.59 -33.13 13.42
N LYS A 2 29.39 -32.17 14.33
CA LYS A 2 28.08 -31.54 14.54
C LYS A 2 27.67 -30.79 13.27
N ALA A 3 26.43 -30.99 12.82
CA ALA A 3 25.92 -30.38 11.61
C ALA A 3 25.79 -28.86 11.81
N LYS A 4 26.32 -28.07 10.86
CA LYS A 4 26.22 -26.60 10.89
C LYS A 4 24.77 -26.18 10.64
N ILE A 5 24.17 -25.44 11.58
CA ILE A 5 22.81 -24.91 11.44
C ILE A 5 22.90 -23.47 10.92
N GLN A 6 22.32 -23.22 9.74
CA GLN A 6 22.36 -21.92 9.08
C GLN A 6 21.09 -21.66 8.27
N LEU A 7 20.78 -20.38 8.04
CA LEU A 7 19.69 -19.91 7.17
C LEU A 7 20.28 -18.95 6.13
N GLN A 8 20.03 -19.22 4.85
CA GLN A 8 20.47 -18.37 3.75
C GLN A 8 19.28 -17.58 3.21
N LEU A 9 19.46 -16.26 3.05
CA LEU A 9 18.51 -15.39 2.38
C LEU A 9 19.09 -14.96 1.03
N VAL A 10 18.26 -15.02 -0.01
CA VAL A 10 18.58 -14.58 -1.36
C VAL A 10 17.81 -13.29 -1.62
N LEU A 11 18.53 -12.21 -1.87
CA LEU A 11 17.99 -10.89 -2.17
C LEU A 11 17.67 -10.79 -3.67
N HIS A 12 16.76 -9.89 -4.03
CA HIS A 12 16.39 -9.67 -5.43
C HIS A 12 17.54 -9.14 -6.30
N ALA A 13 18.54 -8.51 -5.68
CA ALA A 13 19.76 -8.04 -6.36
C ALA A 13 20.73 -9.18 -6.74
N GLY A 14 20.44 -10.42 -6.36
CA GLY A 14 21.33 -11.58 -6.55
C GLY A 14 22.30 -11.81 -5.39
N ASP A 15 22.38 -10.87 -4.44
CA ASP A 15 23.18 -11.02 -3.24
C ASP A 15 22.60 -12.07 -2.29
N THR A 16 23.49 -12.77 -1.58
CA THR A 16 23.09 -13.78 -0.59
C THR A 16 23.67 -13.48 0.78
N THR A 17 22.84 -13.51 1.82
CA THR A 17 23.26 -13.36 3.21
C THR A 17 23.05 -14.67 3.97
N ASN A 18 24.07 -15.08 4.75
CA ASN A 18 24.06 -16.33 5.50
C ASN A 18 24.07 -16.04 7.00
N PHE A 19 23.05 -16.55 7.71
CA PHE A 19 22.91 -16.43 9.16
C PHE A 19 23.23 -17.76 9.82
N HIS A 20 24.14 -17.75 10.78
CA HIS A 20 24.53 -18.95 11.54
C HIS A 20 23.90 -18.93 12.94
N PHE A 21 23.35 -20.07 13.36
CA PHE A 21 22.77 -20.26 14.69
C PHE A 21 23.76 -21.04 15.55
N SER A 22 24.36 -20.36 16.53
CA SER A 22 25.47 -20.89 17.35
C SER A 22 25.01 -21.62 18.62
N ASN A 23 23.73 -21.48 19.01
CA ASN A 23 23.25 -22.06 20.27
C ASN A 23 22.98 -23.56 20.14
N GLU A 24 23.84 -24.40 20.69
CA GLU A 24 23.85 -25.84 20.42
C GLU A 24 22.56 -26.60 20.78
N SER A 25 21.83 -26.13 21.79
CA SER A 25 20.61 -26.78 22.30
C SER A 25 19.32 -26.24 21.68
N THR A 26 19.29 -24.99 21.22
CA THR A 26 18.09 -24.33 20.67
C THR A 26 18.21 -23.91 19.20
N ALA A 27 19.40 -24.00 18.58
CA ALA A 27 19.65 -23.48 17.23
C ALA A 27 18.69 -24.02 16.18
N VAL A 28 18.26 -25.28 16.27
CA VAL A 28 17.26 -25.83 15.33
C VAL A 28 15.92 -25.14 15.52
N LYS A 29 15.45 -25.00 16.76
CA LYS A 29 14.17 -24.37 17.08
C LYS A 29 14.16 -22.89 16.73
N GLU A 30 15.23 -22.17 17.03
CA GLU A 30 15.37 -20.75 16.70
C GLU A 30 15.42 -20.53 15.19
N ARG A 31 16.17 -21.35 14.46
CA ARG A 31 16.23 -21.29 12.99
C ARG A 31 14.87 -21.57 12.37
N ASP A 32 14.13 -22.55 12.87
CA ASP A 32 12.80 -22.87 12.35
C ASP A 32 11.78 -21.78 12.69
N ALA A 33 11.80 -21.23 13.90
CA ALA A 33 10.94 -20.10 14.27
C ALA A 33 11.20 -18.86 13.39
N VAL A 34 12.48 -18.53 13.13
CA VAL A 34 12.86 -17.42 12.25
C VAL A 34 12.44 -17.69 10.80
N LYS A 35 12.64 -18.92 10.32
CA LYS A 35 12.21 -19.35 8.98
C LYS A 35 10.69 -19.21 8.81
N ASP A 36 9.91 -19.68 9.76
CA ASP A 36 8.45 -19.65 9.70
C ASP A 36 7.93 -18.21 9.75
N LEU A 37 8.52 -17.36 10.60
CA LEU A 37 8.18 -15.94 10.66
C LEU A 37 8.49 -15.24 9.32
N LEU A 38 9.67 -15.46 8.75
CA LEU A 38 10.04 -14.95 7.43
C LEU A 38 9.07 -15.44 6.36
N GLN A 39 8.70 -16.71 6.37
CA GLN A 39 7.76 -17.29 5.42
C GLN A 39 6.37 -16.66 5.51
N GLN A 40 5.93 -16.22 6.70
CA GLN A 40 4.69 -15.47 6.87
C GLN A 40 4.81 -14.01 6.41
N LEU A 41 5.97 -13.37 6.62
CA LEU A 41 6.18 -11.96 6.29
C LEU A 41 6.47 -11.73 4.81
N LEU A 42 7.26 -12.59 4.17
CA LEU A 42 7.69 -12.45 2.77
C LEU A 42 6.51 -12.22 1.80
N PRO A 43 5.38 -12.95 1.87
CA PRO A 43 4.22 -12.68 1.02
C PRO A 43 3.60 -11.30 1.25
N LYS A 44 3.56 -10.82 2.50
CA LYS A 44 3.02 -9.50 2.84
C LYS A 44 3.90 -8.38 2.28
N PHE A 45 5.22 -8.52 2.40
CA PHE A 45 6.17 -7.56 1.84
C PHE A 45 6.22 -7.60 0.31
N LYS A 46 6.08 -8.78 -0.32
CA LYS A 46 5.95 -8.90 -1.79
C LYS A 46 4.73 -8.14 -2.31
N ARG A 47 3.56 -8.28 -1.66
CA ARG A 47 2.35 -7.54 -2.04
C ARG A 47 2.53 -6.03 -1.87
N LYS A 48 3.16 -5.59 -0.78
CA LYS A 48 3.43 -4.17 -0.53
C LYS A 48 4.41 -3.60 -1.57
N ALA A 49 5.52 -4.28 -1.83
CA ALA A 49 6.52 -3.86 -2.80
C ALA A 49 5.95 -3.78 -4.22
N ASN A 50 5.12 -4.76 -4.64
CA ASN A 50 4.43 -4.69 -5.94
C ASN A 50 3.47 -3.51 -6.01
N LYS A 51 2.71 -3.24 -4.96
CA LYS A 51 1.79 -2.09 -4.93
C LYS A 51 2.52 -0.75 -5.05
N GLU A 52 3.65 -0.59 -4.35
CA GLU A 52 4.48 0.62 -4.45
C GLU A 52 5.13 0.75 -5.84
N LEU A 53 5.56 -0.36 -6.45
CA LEU A 53 6.11 -0.36 -7.80
C LEU A 53 5.05 0.01 -8.85
N GLU A 54 3.86 -0.57 -8.74
CA GLU A 54 2.71 -0.24 -9.60
C GLU A 54 2.31 1.23 -9.48
N GLU A 55 2.29 1.77 -8.26
CA GLU A 55 2.01 3.18 -8.00
C GLU A 55 3.05 4.09 -8.65
N LYS A 56 4.35 3.82 -8.43
CA LYS A 56 5.45 4.56 -9.06
C LYS A 56 5.36 4.52 -10.58
N ASN A 57 5.02 3.37 -11.15
CA ASN A 57 4.83 3.21 -12.59
C ASN A 57 3.61 3.99 -13.10
N ARG A 58 2.50 3.99 -12.35
CA ARG A 58 1.31 4.80 -12.66
C ARG A 58 1.64 6.29 -12.66
N MET A 59 2.36 6.79 -11.65
CA MET A 59 2.78 8.19 -11.58
C MET A 59 3.63 8.60 -12.78
N LEU A 60 4.57 7.74 -13.20
CA LEU A 60 5.39 7.97 -14.39
C LEU A 60 4.56 7.95 -15.69
N GLN A 61 3.46 7.21 -15.75
CA GLN A 61 2.58 7.19 -16.91
C GLN A 61 1.64 8.40 -16.97
N GLU A 62 1.16 8.88 -15.81
CA GLU A 62 0.21 9.98 -15.71
C GLU A 62 0.88 11.36 -15.86
N ASP A 63 2.13 11.52 -15.43
CA ASP A 63 2.88 12.78 -15.51
C ASP A 63 4.11 12.65 -16.44
N PRO A 64 4.00 13.15 -17.70
CA PRO A 64 5.10 13.12 -18.67
C PRO A 64 6.35 13.90 -18.23
N VAL A 65 6.18 14.94 -17.40
CA VAL A 65 7.30 15.75 -16.90
C VAL A 65 8.06 14.97 -15.84
N LEU A 66 7.35 14.31 -14.93
CA LEU A 66 7.95 13.40 -13.95
C LEU A 66 8.71 12.25 -14.64
N PHE A 67 8.17 11.68 -15.71
CA PHE A 67 8.86 10.65 -16.46
C PHE A 67 10.15 11.15 -17.11
N GLN A 68 10.13 12.34 -17.71
CA GLN A 68 11.33 12.94 -18.30
C GLN A 68 12.40 13.21 -17.23
N LEU A 69 12.01 13.76 -16.07
CA LEU A 69 12.93 13.98 -14.95
C LEU A 69 13.52 12.67 -14.43
N TYR A 70 12.72 11.60 -14.34
CA TYR A 70 13.21 10.27 -13.97
C TYR A 70 14.27 9.76 -14.97
N LYS A 71 14.05 9.95 -16.27
CA LYS A 71 15.06 9.58 -17.28
C LYS A 71 16.34 10.41 -17.14
N ASP A 72 16.20 11.71 -16.95
CA ASP A 72 17.35 12.63 -16.91
C ASP A 72 18.19 12.48 -15.64
N LEU A 73 17.63 11.96 -14.55
CA LEU A 73 18.33 11.79 -13.27
C LEU A 73 18.70 10.33 -12.94
N VAL A 74 17.78 9.38 -13.19
CA VAL A 74 17.97 7.98 -12.81
C VAL A 74 18.55 7.16 -13.95
N VAL A 75 18.07 7.33 -15.18
CA VAL A 75 18.59 6.57 -16.34
C VAL A 75 19.98 7.06 -16.73
N SER A 76 20.26 8.35 -16.57
CA SER A 76 21.59 8.95 -16.72
C SER A 76 22.59 8.56 -15.61
N GLN A 77 22.16 7.80 -14.59
CA GLN A 77 22.95 7.39 -13.42
C GLN A 77 23.47 8.56 -12.56
N VAL A 78 22.81 9.71 -12.57
CA VAL A 78 23.16 10.84 -11.70
C VAL A 78 22.77 10.53 -10.24
N ILE A 79 21.64 9.86 -10.03
CA ILE A 79 21.17 9.36 -8.72
C ILE A 79 20.50 7.99 -8.87
N SER A 80 20.41 7.23 -7.78
CA SER A 80 19.68 5.95 -7.80
C SER A 80 18.16 6.16 -7.86
N ALA A 81 17.44 5.13 -8.34
CA ALA A 81 15.97 5.15 -8.35
C ALA A 81 15.38 5.29 -6.94
N GLU A 82 16.04 4.72 -5.92
CA GLU A 82 15.61 4.82 -4.53
C GLU A 82 15.72 6.26 -4.02
N GLU A 83 16.85 6.94 -4.29
CA GLU A 83 17.06 8.34 -3.92
C GLU A 83 16.09 9.29 -4.61
N PHE A 84 15.80 9.06 -5.90
CA PHE A 84 14.81 9.84 -6.64
C PHE A 84 13.43 9.78 -5.98
N TRP A 85 12.96 8.56 -5.67
CA TRP A 85 11.64 8.37 -5.07
C TRP A 85 11.60 8.80 -3.59
N ALA A 86 12.70 8.63 -2.85
CA ALA A 86 12.81 9.13 -1.48
C ALA A 86 12.57 10.64 -1.45
N ASN A 87 13.37 11.42 -2.19
CA ASN A 87 13.25 12.88 -2.24
C ASN A 87 11.86 13.34 -2.70
N ARG A 88 11.21 12.61 -3.63
CA ARG A 88 9.86 12.94 -4.08
C ARG A 88 8.79 12.65 -3.02
N LEU A 89 8.94 11.60 -2.20
CA LEU A 89 8.04 11.33 -1.08
C LEU A 89 8.12 12.43 -0.01
N ASN A 90 9.30 13.02 0.22
CA ASN A 90 9.46 14.18 1.10
C ASN A 90 8.75 15.42 0.54
N VAL A 91 8.86 15.67 -0.77
CA VAL A 91 8.18 16.78 -1.46
C VAL A 91 6.66 16.56 -1.52
N ASN A 92 6.19 15.34 -1.78
CA ASN A 92 4.76 15.03 -1.79
C ASN A 92 4.13 15.12 -0.40
N ALA A 93 4.89 14.92 0.70
CA ALA A 93 4.36 15.18 2.04
C ALA A 93 4.08 16.68 2.28
N THR A 94 4.82 17.58 1.62
CA THR A 94 4.56 19.02 1.63
C THR A 94 3.56 19.47 0.56
N ASP A 95 3.54 18.79 -0.59
CA ASP A 95 2.75 19.11 -1.78
C ASP A 95 1.41 18.32 -1.85
N SER A 96 1.13 17.47 -0.86
CA SER A 96 -0.23 16.98 -0.57
C SER A 96 -1.21 18.13 -0.28
N SER A 97 -0.71 19.36 -0.17
CA SER A 97 -1.51 20.58 -0.10
C SER A 97 -1.71 21.29 -1.45
N SER A 98 -0.97 20.99 -2.51
CA SER A 98 -0.96 21.86 -3.71
C SER A 98 -1.13 21.21 -5.09
N THR A 99 -0.89 19.90 -5.32
CA THR A 99 -0.97 19.39 -6.73
C THR A 99 -1.67 18.06 -7.00
N SER A 100 -2.13 17.30 -6.00
CA SER A 100 -3.02 16.16 -6.24
C SER A 100 -4.42 16.42 -5.69
N ASN A 101 -5.34 16.77 -6.59
CA ASN A 101 -6.77 16.89 -6.33
C ASN A 101 -7.20 18.06 -5.42
N HIS A 102 -7.36 19.23 -6.05
CA HIS A 102 -8.52 20.10 -5.79
C HIS A 102 -9.85 19.40 -6.15
N LYS A 103 -10.00 18.12 -5.83
CA LYS A 103 -11.33 17.52 -5.66
C LYS A 103 -11.68 17.85 -4.22
N GLN A 104 -12.18 19.06 -4.02
CA GLN A 104 -12.97 19.31 -2.83
C GLN A 104 -13.99 18.17 -2.75
N ASP A 105 -14.02 17.48 -1.62
CA ASP A 105 -14.98 16.41 -1.42
C ASP A 105 -16.36 17.02 -1.66
N VAL A 106 -17.10 16.48 -2.64
CA VAL A 106 -18.37 17.07 -3.05
C VAL A 106 -19.30 16.96 -1.84
N GLY A 107 -19.77 18.10 -1.35
CA GLY A 107 -20.69 18.14 -0.22
C GLY A 107 -21.94 17.33 -0.51
N ILE A 108 -22.42 16.59 0.49
CA ILE A 108 -23.63 15.79 0.36
C ILE A 108 -24.82 16.74 0.33
N SER A 109 -25.55 16.76 -0.78
CA SER A 109 -26.76 17.59 -0.89
C SER A 109 -27.83 17.08 0.07
N ALA A 110 -28.47 17.98 0.83
CA ALA A 110 -29.60 17.62 1.70
C ALA A 110 -30.75 16.96 0.91
N ALA A 111 -30.90 17.31 -0.38
CA ALA A 111 -31.88 16.70 -1.26
C ALA A 111 -31.59 15.22 -1.55
N PHE A 112 -30.32 14.82 -1.58
CA PHE A 112 -29.91 13.44 -1.87
C PHE A 112 -30.35 12.47 -0.77
N LEU A 113 -30.09 12.81 0.49
CA LEU A 113 -30.54 12.00 1.62
C LEU A 113 -32.07 12.02 1.78
N ALA A 114 -32.72 13.13 1.45
CA ALA A 114 -34.18 13.26 1.49
C ALA A 114 -34.89 12.43 0.41
N ASP A 115 -34.20 12.07 -0.67
CA ASP A 115 -34.75 11.26 -1.77
C ASP A 115 -34.67 9.75 -1.52
N VAL A 116 -33.96 9.33 -0.47
CA VAL A 116 -33.93 7.94 -0.01
C VAL A 116 -35.28 7.60 0.62
N ARG A 117 -36.25 7.19 -0.20
CA ARG A 117 -37.62 6.88 0.23
C ARG A 117 -37.80 5.39 0.53
N PRO A 118 -38.61 5.06 1.55
CA PRO A 118 -39.00 3.69 1.80
C PRO A 118 -39.90 3.16 0.68
N GLN A 119 -39.67 1.91 0.29
CA GLN A 119 -40.58 1.14 -0.54
C GLN A 119 -41.53 0.35 0.35
N THR A 120 -42.83 0.43 0.08
CA THR A 120 -43.88 -0.29 0.81
C THR A 120 -44.08 -1.66 0.18
N ASP A 121 -43.65 -2.72 0.86
CA ASP A 121 -43.76 -4.11 0.36
C ASP A 121 -45.13 -4.76 0.67
N GLY A 122 -46.22 -3.97 0.67
CA GLY A 122 -47.59 -4.47 0.89
C GLY A 122 -47.88 -5.15 2.24
N CYS A 123 -46.90 -5.28 3.14
CA CYS A 123 -47.02 -6.01 4.40
C CYS A 123 -46.29 -5.24 5.54
N ASN A 124 -46.84 -4.11 5.99
CA ASN A 124 -46.43 -3.31 7.18
C ASN A 124 -44.91 -3.06 7.43
N GLY A 125 -44.05 -3.36 6.46
CA GLY A 125 -42.60 -3.22 6.53
C GLY A 125 -42.11 -2.11 5.63
N LEU A 126 -41.16 -1.32 6.13
CA LEU A 126 -40.45 -0.31 5.36
C LEU A 126 -39.17 -0.93 4.82
N ARG A 127 -39.00 -0.96 3.49
CA ARG A 127 -37.77 -1.43 2.85
C ARG A 127 -37.02 -0.26 2.22
N TYR A 128 -35.75 -0.10 2.56
CA TYR A 128 -34.85 0.84 1.89
C TYR A 128 -33.88 0.08 1.00
N ASN A 129 -33.68 0.53 -0.24
CA ASN A 129 -32.61 0.03 -1.10
C ASN A 129 -31.44 1.00 -1.00
N LEU A 130 -30.44 0.64 -0.21
CA LEU A 130 -29.25 1.46 0.01
C LEU A 130 -28.11 0.94 -0.86
N THR A 131 -27.52 1.83 -1.66
CA THR A 131 -26.25 1.58 -2.35
C THR A 131 -25.07 1.94 -1.44
N SER A 132 -23.86 1.47 -1.78
CA SER A 132 -22.64 1.81 -1.02
C SER A 132 -22.45 3.32 -0.88
N ASP A 133 -22.75 4.06 -1.94
CA ASP A 133 -22.66 5.52 -2.00
C ASP A 133 -23.63 6.23 -1.02
N ILE A 134 -24.86 5.71 -0.89
CA ILE A 134 -25.85 6.23 0.08
C ILE A 134 -25.39 5.96 1.52
N ILE A 135 -24.85 4.77 1.77
CA ILE A 135 -24.35 4.38 3.11
C ILE A 135 -23.18 5.28 3.52
N GLU A 136 -22.20 5.48 2.63
CA GLU A 136 -21.07 6.38 2.87
C GLU A 136 -21.53 7.82 3.10
N SER A 137 -22.55 8.26 2.34
CA SER A 137 -23.14 9.59 2.51
C SER A 137 -23.84 9.77 3.88
N ILE A 138 -24.53 8.75 4.38
CA ILE A 138 -25.15 8.79 5.71
C ILE A 138 -24.08 8.94 6.79
N PHE A 139 -23.01 8.13 6.75
CA PHE A 139 -21.94 8.19 7.75
C PHE A 139 -21.16 9.52 7.73
N ARG A 140 -20.94 10.08 6.54
CA ARG A 140 -20.32 11.41 6.40
C ARG A 140 -21.19 12.53 6.95
N THR A 141 -22.51 12.42 6.83
CA THR A 141 -23.46 13.45 7.30
C THR A 141 -23.76 13.33 8.79
N TYR A 142 -23.78 12.12 9.35
CA TYR A 142 -24.08 11.83 10.75
C TYR A 142 -22.99 10.95 11.39
N PRO A 143 -21.88 11.54 11.87
CA PRO A 143 -20.71 10.81 12.37
C PRO A 143 -20.83 10.28 13.82
N ALA A 144 -22.04 10.03 14.32
CA ALA A 144 -22.31 9.65 15.70
C ALA A 144 -22.04 8.18 16.03
#